data_AF-A0A2V9MW78-F1
#
_entry.id   AF-A0A2V9MW78-F1
#
_cell.length_a   1.000
_cell.length_b   1.000
_cell.length_c   1.000
_cell.angle_alpha   90.00
_cell.angle_beta   90.00
_cell.angle_gamma   90.00
#
_symmetry.space_group_name_H-M   'P 1'
#
loop_
_entity.id
_entity.type
_entity.pdbx_description
1 polymer ?
#
loop_
_entity_poly.entity_id
_entity_poly.type
_entity_poly.pdbx_seq_one_letter_code
_entity_poly.pdbx_strand_id
1 'polypeptide(L)'
;MASPISQAVAASRVVAKPGMVSWQPARLVPGSPVLFQISSSKNSREVSAQWFGHEVTFFRDSSATAWYGLAAVPLGTAAGTYELSLRKTLASGKTVET
;
A
#
# COMPACT_ATOMS: atom_id res chain seq x y z
N MET A 1 -32.98 18.93 -9.74
CA MET A 1 -31.82 18.91 -8.84
C MET A 1 -30.93 17.77 -9.30
N ALA A 2 -29.78 18.06 -9.91
CA ALA A 2 -28.93 17.04 -10.53
C ALA A 2 -27.86 16.57 -9.52
N SER A 3 -27.85 15.28 -9.20
CA SER A 3 -26.78 14.64 -8.43
C SER A 3 -25.54 14.46 -9.30
N PRO A 4 -24.32 14.77 -8.82
CA PRO A 4 -23.12 14.51 -9.60
C PRO A 4 -22.85 12.99 -9.69
N ILE A 5 -22.59 12.55 -10.91
CA ILE A 5 -22.13 11.20 -11.25
C ILE A 5 -20.76 11.00 -10.60
N SER A 6 -20.68 10.07 -9.66
CA SER A 6 -19.42 9.65 -9.05
C SER A 6 -18.55 8.99 -10.11
N GLN A 7 -17.52 9.70 -10.60
CA GLN A 7 -16.53 9.12 -11.49
C GLN A 7 -15.74 8.06 -10.73
N ALA A 8 -16.07 6.79 -10.96
CA ALA A 8 -15.16 5.70 -10.68
C ALA A 8 -13.98 5.83 -11.67
N VAL A 9 -12.88 6.42 -11.20
CA VAL A 9 -11.60 6.35 -11.92
C VAL A 9 -11.23 4.87 -11.90
N ALA A 10 -11.42 4.19 -13.03
CA ALA A 10 -10.97 2.82 -13.22
C ALA A 10 -9.44 2.81 -13.22
N ALA A 11 -8.85 2.73 -12.04
CA ALA A 11 -7.44 2.45 -11.90
C ALA A 11 -7.24 1.00 -12.35
N SER A 12 -6.57 0.83 -13.49
CA SER A 12 -6.05 -0.48 -13.87
C SER A 12 -5.13 -0.96 -12.75
N ARG A 13 -5.52 -2.04 -12.06
CA ARG A 13 -4.67 -2.68 -11.06
C ARG A 13 -3.44 -3.24 -11.77
N VAL A 14 -2.33 -2.54 -11.65
CA VAL A 14 -1.03 -3.04 -12.12
C VAL A 14 -0.51 -3.93 -11.01
N VAL A 15 -0.36 -5.23 -11.25
CA VAL A 15 0.27 -6.11 -10.26
C VAL A 15 1.71 -5.61 -10.01
N ALA A 16 2.04 -5.36 -8.75
CA ALA A 16 3.38 -4.93 -8.35
C ALA A 16 4.43 -5.90 -8.90
N LYS A 17 5.49 -5.36 -9.53
CA LYS A 17 6.63 -6.18 -9.97
C LYS A 17 7.18 -6.95 -8.76
N PRO A 18 7.47 -8.27 -8.88
CA PRO A 18 8.11 -9.04 -7.82
C PRO A 18 9.38 -8.30 -7.33
N GLY A 19 9.49 -8.10 -6.01
CA GLY A 19 10.59 -7.33 -5.39
C GLY A 19 10.30 -5.85 -5.12
N MET A 20 9.13 -5.33 -5.51
CA MET A 20 8.72 -3.97 -5.15
C MET A 20 8.21 -3.84 -3.70
N VAL A 21 7.69 -4.94 -3.15
CA VAL A 21 7.09 -5.01 -1.81
C VAL A 21 7.73 -6.18 -1.07
N SER A 22 8.16 -5.95 0.16
CA SER A 22 8.51 -6.98 1.13
C SER A 22 7.82 -6.72 2.46
N TRP A 23 7.74 -7.73 3.32
CA TRP A 23 7.14 -7.61 4.64
C TRP A 23 7.82 -8.48 5.68
N GLN A 24 7.64 -8.13 6.94
CA GLN A 24 7.99 -8.94 8.09
C GLN A 24 6.86 -8.96 9.13
N PRO A 25 6.66 -10.08 9.86
CA PRO A 25 7.39 -11.34 9.74
C PRO A 25 7.04 -12.11 8.45
N ALA A 26 7.91 -13.06 8.05
CA ALA A 26 7.72 -13.84 6.82
C ALA A 26 6.43 -14.67 6.83
N ARG A 27 6.05 -15.19 8.01
CA ARG A 27 4.76 -15.85 8.24
C ARG A 27 3.85 -14.90 8.99
N LEU A 28 2.77 -14.48 8.33
CA LEU A 28 1.71 -13.70 8.95
C LEU A 28 0.66 -14.64 9.55
N VAL A 29 0.32 -14.42 10.81
CA VAL A 29 -0.79 -15.08 11.52
C VAL A 29 -1.78 -14.03 12.03
N PRO A 30 -3.02 -14.40 12.36
CA PRO A 30 -3.97 -13.45 12.94
C PRO A 30 -3.39 -12.75 14.17
N GLY A 31 -3.55 -11.43 14.25
CA GLY A 31 -2.96 -10.60 15.28
C GLY A 31 -1.50 -10.19 15.06
N SER A 32 -0.83 -10.67 14.00
CA SER A 32 0.57 -10.29 13.73
C SER A 32 0.69 -8.80 13.45
N PRO A 33 1.64 -8.08 14.07
CA PRO A 33 2.10 -6.82 13.52
C PRO A 33 2.82 -7.08 12.20
N VAL A 34 2.62 -6.20 11.23
CA VAL A 34 3.21 -6.30 9.89
C VAL A 34 4.00 -5.03 9.60
N LEU A 35 5.28 -5.19 9.33
CA LEU A 35 6.12 -4.15 8.75
C LEU A 35 6.18 -4.37 7.24
N PHE A 36 5.56 -3.50 6.47
CA PHE A 36 5.72 -3.45 5.02
C PHE A 36 6.91 -2.56 4.64
N GLN A 37 7.66 -2.99 3.64
CA GLN A 37 8.73 -2.21 3.02
C GLN A 37 8.50 -2.15 1.51
N ILE A 38 8.47 -0.93 0.97
CA ILE A 38 8.28 -0.68 -0.46
C ILE A 38 9.55 -0.07 -1.03
N SER A 39 10.17 -0.76 -2.00
CA SER A 39 11.21 -0.14 -2.81
C SER A 39 10.54 0.85 -3.77
N SER A 40 10.94 2.11 -3.74
CA SER A 40 10.35 3.14 -4.60
C SER A 40 11.40 4.11 -5.10
N SER A 41 11.22 4.59 -6.33
CA SER A 41 12.05 5.63 -6.90
C SER A 41 11.99 6.91 -6.05
N LYS A 42 13.10 7.67 -6.03
CA LYS A 42 13.25 8.90 -5.24
C LYS A 42 12.15 9.94 -5.49
N ASN A 43 11.46 9.86 -6.62
CA ASN A 43 10.41 10.78 -7.04
C ASN A 43 9.03 10.53 -6.40
N SER A 44 8.80 9.47 -5.61
CA SER A 44 7.57 9.36 -4.83
C SER A 44 7.55 10.41 -3.74
N ARG A 45 6.46 11.18 -3.63
CA ARG A 45 6.22 12.17 -2.58
C ARG A 45 5.43 11.58 -1.42
N GLU A 46 4.51 10.68 -1.73
CA GLU A 46 3.63 10.02 -0.76
C GLU A 46 3.37 8.58 -1.19
N VAL A 47 3.26 7.69 -0.20
CA VAL A 47 2.92 6.29 -0.40
C VAL A 47 1.91 5.90 0.67
N SER A 48 0.78 5.35 0.26
CA SER A 48 -0.23 4.75 1.14
C SER A 48 -0.68 3.41 0.59
N ALA A 49 -1.38 2.62 1.40
CA ALA A 49 -1.98 1.37 0.96
C ALA A 49 -3.30 1.10 1.67
N GLN A 50 -4.11 0.23 1.08
CA GLN A 50 -5.26 -0.40 1.75
C GLN A 50 -4.89 -1.83 2.17
N TRP A 51 -5.09 -2.15 3.44
CA TRP A 51 -4.85 -3.46 4.04
C TRP A 51 -6.02 -3.86 4.93
N PHE A 52 -6.72 -4.95 4.61
CA PHE A 52 -7.97 -5.36 5.30
C PHE A 52 -9.00 -4.22 5.43
N GLY A 53 -9.07 -3.31 4.44
CA GLY A 53 -9.99 -2.16 4.46
C GLY A 53 -9.52 -0.97 5.29
N HIS A 54 -8.33 -1.04 5.90
CA HIS A 54 -7.69 0.05 6.64
C HIS A 54 -6.60 0.71 5.81
N GLU A 55 -6.48 2.03 5.93
CA GLU A 55 -5.39 2.77 5.31
C GLU A 55 -4.09 2.57 6.10
N VAL A 56 -3.01 2.33 5.37
CA VAL A 56 -1.64 2.24 5.86
C VAL A 56 -0.85 3.38 5.24
N THR A 57 -0.54 4.40 6.04
CA THR A 57 0.36 5.49 5.62
C THR A 57 1.80 5.03 5.74
N PHE A 58 2.61 5.27 4.71
CA PHE A 58 4.03 4.95 4.74
C PHE A 58 4.86 6.17 5.06
N PHE A 59 5.96 5.94 5.76
CA PHE A 59 6.97 6.93 6.09
C PHE A 59 8.33 6.50 5.53
N ARG A 60 9.22 7.47 5.33
CA ARG A 60 10.61 7.23 4.99
C ARG A 60 11.47 8.33 5.58
N ASP A 61 12.75 8.02 5.80
CA ASP A 61 13.74 9.09 5.94
C ASP A 61 14.02 9.74 4.58
N SER A 62 14.40 11.02 4.59
CA SER A 62 14.72 11.79 3.37
C SER A 62 15.86 11.18 2.53
N SER A 63 16.79 10.46 3.18
CA SER A 63 17.91 9.76 2.53
C SER A 63 17.56 8.33 2.10
N ALA A 64 16.45 7.77 2.59
CA ALA A 64 16.10 6.37 2.39
C ALA A 64 15.52 6.10 0.99
N THR A 65 15.87 4.95 0.44
CA THR A 65 15.35 4.44 -0.85
C THR A 65 14.10 3.58 -0.69
N ALA A 66 13.68 3.35 0.54
CA ALA A 66 12.54 2.52 0.88
C ALA A 66 11.53 3.28 1.74
N TRP A 67 10.26 2.95 1.54
CA TRP A 67 9.14 3.39 2.36
C TRP A 67 8.73 2.27 3.31
N TYR A 68 8.35 2.63 4.53
CA TYR A 68 7.95 1.70 5.58
C TYR A 68 6.53 2.01 6.05
N GLY A 69 5.73 0.96 6.22
CA GLY A 69 4.36 1.06 6.69
C GLY A 69 4.12 0.02 7.79
N LEU A 70 3.43 0.42 8.85
CA LEU A 70 3.06 -0.46 9.95
C LEU A 70 1.57 -0.77 9.90
N ALA A 71 1.24 -2.04 10.02
CA ALA A 71 -0.14 -2.52 10.04
C ALA A 71 -0.27 -3.75 10.94
N ALA A 72 -1.46 -4.34 10.99
CA ALA A 72 -1.69 -5.61 11.66
C ALA A 72 -2.59 -6.52 10.82
N VAL A 73 -2.48 -7.83 11.04
CA VAL A 73 -3.46 -8.80 10.57
C VAL A 73 -4.60 -8.86 11.59
N PRO A 74 -5.87 -8.67 11.21
CA PRO A 74 -6.98 -8.80 12.15
C PRO A 74 -7.02 -10.19 12.82
N LEU A 75 -7.43 -10.27 14.09
CA LEU A 75 -7.43 -11.51 14.88
C LEU A 75 -8.37 -12.60 14.34
N GLY A 76 -9.46 -12.20 13.66
CA GLY A 76 -10.43 -13.13 13.06
C GLY A 76 -10.10 -13.56 11.63
N THR A 77 -8.89 -13.28 11.14
CA THR A 77 -8.49 -13.54 9.75
C THR A 77 -8.29 -15.04 9.51
N ALA A 78 -8.94 -15.58 8.48
CA ALA A 78 -8.70 -16.96 8.05
C ALA A 78 -7.32 -17.11 7.37
N ALA A 79 -6.79 -18.32 7.27
CA ALA A 79 -5.59 -18.56 6.49
C ALA A 79 -5.87 -18.33 4.99
N GLY A 80 -5.01 -17.57 4.32
CA GLY A 80 -5.17 -17.28 2.89
C GLY A 80 -4.23 -16.19 2.39
N THR A 81 -4.42 -15.82 1.12
CA THR A 81 -3.72 -14.71 0.48
C THR A 81 -4.61 -13.47 0.54
N TYR A 82 -4.05 -12.36 0.98
CA TYR A 82 -4.75 -11.08 1.11
C TYR A 82 -4.02 -10.00 0.30
N GLU A 83 -4.80 -9.10 -0.30
CA GLU A 83 -4.29 -8.04 -1.15
C GLU A 83 -3.85 -6.83 -0.32
N LEU A 84 -2.67 -6.28 -0.66
CA LEU A 84 -2.22 -4.96 -0.24
C LEU A 84 -2.28 -4.05 -1.47
N SER A 85 -3.27 -3.16 -1.53
CA SER A 85 -3.42 -2.24 -2.66
C SER A 85 -2.63 -0.97 -2.39
N LEU A 86 -1.61 -0.69 -3.18
CA LEU A 86 -0.70 0.44 -3.00
C LEU A 86 -1.13 1.64 -3.83
N ARG A 87 -0.97 2.83 -3.25
CA ARG A 87 -1.10 4.11 -3.93
C ARG A 87 0.20 4.89 -3.74
N LYS A 88 0.74 5.40 -4.85
CA LYS A 88 1.95 6.24 -4.86
C LYS A 88 1.63 7.56 -5.55
N THR A 89 1.89 8.66 -4.89
CA THR A 89 1.83 10.00 -5.51
C THR A 89 3.24 10.45 -5.80
N LEU A 90 3.54 10.70 -7.07
CA LEU A 90 4.84 11.18 -7.53
C LEU A 90 4.99 12.68 -7.26
N ALA A 91 6.21 13.19 -7.30
CA ALA A 91 6.52 14.61 -7.17
C ALA A 91 5.80 15.48 -8.21
N SER A 92 5.47 14.91 -9.38
CA SER A 92 4.66 15.56 -10.42
C SER A 92 3.17 15.68 -10.07
N GLY A 93 2.73 15.12 -8.94
CA GLY A 93 1.32 15.03 -8.55
C GLY A 93 0.57 13.85 -9.19
N LYS A 94 1.19 13.13 -10.15
CA LYS A 94 0.60 11.93 -10.73
C LYS A 94 0.47 10.83 -9.67
N THR A 95 -0.73 10.26 -9.55
CA THR A 95 -0.99 9.10 -8.69
C THR A 95 -0.97 7.81 -9.50
N VAL A 96 -0.32 6.79 -8.96
CA VAL A 96 -0.22 5.44 -9.51
C VAL A 96 -0.74 4.47 -8.47
N GLU A 97 -1.67 3.61 -8.86
CA GLU A 97 -2.22 2.55 -8.01
C GLU A 97 -1.72 1.20 -8.52
N THR A 98 -1.48 0.26 -7.60
CA THR A 98 -0.83 -1.02 -7.88
C THR A 98 -1.35 -2.07 -6.92
#